data_AF-A0A1M3DDP8-F1
#
_entry.id   AF-A0A1M3DDP8-F1
#
_cell.length_a   1.000
_cell.length_b   1.000
_cell.length_c   1.000
_cell.angle_alpha   90.00
_cell.angle_beta   90.00
_cell.angle_gamma   90.00
#
_symmetry.space_group_name_H-M   'P 1'
#
loop_
_entity.id
_entity.type
_entity.pdbx_description
1 polymer ?
#
loop_
_entity_poly.entity_id
_entity_poly.type
_entity_poly.pdbx_seq_one_letter_code
_entity_poly.pdbx_strand_id
1 'polypeptide(L)'
;MGIKFAGAAALFVSSLAVAAPAYAAVEVNPTGVPPITAGSCGAINFTGVTELACAGGYDKNLLKGSVDAPGLAALQALGYTGGANFLEKIENLSGNTVNFNTMLTGITYIGIHYGAGSGIGNATSFFKLDAGTGVDLFSLLKDNQNFKGLSNAAIFSTGGENGGGGGVPEPATWALMIMGFGAVGGAMRVRRRAVHFAA
;
A
#
# COMPACT_ATOMS: atom_id res chain seq x y z
N MET A 1 -31.85 -38.79 -55.73
CA MET A 1 -32.31 -39.04 -54.35
C MET A 1 -31.07 -39.30 -53.52
N GLY A 2 -30.42 -38.35 -52.85
CA GLY A 2 -30.80 -37.03 -52.38
C GLY A 2 -30.65 -36.97 -50.87
N ILE A 3 -29.43 -36.96 -50.33
CA ILE A 3 -29.17 -36.65 -48.92
C ILE A 3 -27.98 -35.69 -48.86
N LYS A 4 -28.29 -34.44 -48.49
CA LYS A 4 -27.36 -33.34 -48.32
C LYS A 4 -26.81 -33.37 -46.89
N PHE A 5 -25.49 -33.43 -46.71
CA PHE A 5 -24.87 -33.14 -45.42
C PHE A 5 -24.68 -31.62 -45.31
N ALA A 6 -25.46 -31.00 -44.42
CA ALA A 6 -25.34 -29.59 -44.09
C ALA A 6 -24.12 -29.37 -43.20
N GLY A 7 -23.22 -28.48 -43.62
CA GLY A 7 -22.08 -28.04 -42.82
C GLY A 7 -22.52 -27.12 -41.69
N ALA A 8 -22.02 -27.39 -40.48
CA ALA A 8 -22.08 -26.46 -39.36
C ALA A 8 -20.70 -25.81 -39.21
N ALA A 9 -20.57 -24.57 -39.67
CA ALA A 9 -19.40 -23.74 -39.41
C ALA A 9 -19.51 -23.21 -37.97
N ALA A 10 -18.75 -23.79 -37.05
CA ALA A 10 -18.60 -23.27 -35.69
C ALA A 10 -17.69 -22.03 -35.73
N LEU A 11 -18.28 -20.85 -35.58
CA LEU A 11 -17.57 -19.60 -35.33
C LEU A 11 -16.94 -19.65 -33.94
N PHE A 12 -15.65 -19.94 -33.86
CA PHE A 12 -14.86 -19.77 -32.64
C PHE A 12 -14.61 -18.27 -32.43
N VAL A 13 -15.37 -17.67 -31.49
CA VAL A 13 -15.06 -16.35 -30.95
C VAL A 13 -13.87 -16.52 -30.02
N SER A 14 -12.69 -16.13 -30.50
CA SER A 14 -11.45 -16.14 -29.70
C SER A 14 -11.52 -14.98 -28.70
N SER A 15 -11.82 -15.27 -27.44
CA SER A 15 -11.71 -14.29 -26.36
C SER A 15 -10.22 -14.02 -26.11
N LEU A 16 -9.74 -12.84 -26.52
CA LEU A 16 -8.45 -12.33 -26.07
C LEU A 16 -8.51 -12.17 -24.55
N ALA A 17 -7.89 -13.11 -23.84
CA ALA A 17 -7.55 -12.91 -22.44
C ALA A 17 -6.52 -11.79 -22.37
N VAL A 18 -6.93 -10.61 -21.87
CA VAL A 18 -6.00 -9.58 -21.45
C VAL A 18 -5.21 -10.16 -20.28
N ALA A 19 -3.96 -10.56 -20.52
CA ALA A 19 -3.04 -10.94 -19.46
C ALA A 19 -2.80 -9.69 -18.61
N ALA A 20 -3.25 -9.73 -17.35
CA ALA A 20 -2.83 -8.73 -16.37
C ALA A 20 -1.30 -8.78 -16.27
N PRO A 21 -0.61 -7.63 -16.22
CA PRO A 21 0.85 -7.63 -16.06
C PRO A 21 1.19 -8.30 -14.73
N ALA A 22 1.96 -9.38 -14.80
CA ALA A 22 2.58 -9.97 -13.62
C ALA A 22 3.77 -9.08 -13.25
N TYR A 23 3.52 -8.09 -12.37
CA TYR A 23 4.62 -7.42 -11.68
C TYR A 23 5.27 -8.45 -10.77
N ALA A 24 6.55 -8.75 -11.01
CA ALA A 24 7.33 -9.62 -10.16
C ALA A 24 7.60 -8.88 -8.85
N ALA A 25 7.01 -9.36 -7.75
CA ALA A 25 7.35 -8.88 -6.41
C ALA A 25 8.85 -9.12 -6.19
N VAL A 26 9.62 -8.05 -6.03
CA VAL A 26 11.03 -8.17 -5.66
C VAL A 26 11.07 -8.57 -4.19
N GLU A 27 11.50 -9.80 -3.92
CA GLU A 27 11.84 -10.24 -2.57
C GLU A 27 13.19 -9.62 -2.20
N VAL A 28 13.19 -8.74 -1.21
CA VAL A 28 14.43 -8.23 -0.61
C VAL A 28 14.78 -9.06 0.62
N ASN A 29 15.93 -9.73 0.55
CA ASN A 29 16.50 -10.48 1.65
C ASN A 29 17.56 -9.60 2.36
N PRO A 30 17.27 -8.99 3.51
CA PRO A 30 18.23 -8.14 4.22
C PRO A 30 19.42 -8.97 4.71
N THR A 31 20.64 -8.49 4.43
CA THR A 31 21.87 -9.13 4.88
C THR A 31 21.94 -9.13 6.41
N GLY A 32 22.10 -10.32 7.01
CA GLY A 32 22.24 -10.49 8.45
C GLY A 32 20.95 -10.72 9.25
N VAL A 33 19.79 -10.78 8.58
CA VAL A 33 18.52 -11.15 9.24
C VAL A 33 17.91 -12.35 8.53
N PRO A 34 18.04 -13.58 9.06
CA PRO A 34 17.55 -14.76 8.37
C PRO A 34 16.02 -14.79 8.36
N PRO A 35 15.35 -14.87 7.19
CA PRO A 35 13.97 -15.34 7.13
C PRO A 35 13.95 -16.78 7.64
N ILE A 36 13.08 -17.07 8.62
CA ILE A 36 13.07 -18.36 9.31
C ILE A 36 12.13 -19.38 8.66
N THR A 37 11.37 -18.99 7.64
CA THR A 37 10.47 -19.88 6.89
C THR A 37 10.42 -19.42 5.44
N ALA A 38 10.68 -20.36 4.51
CA ALA A 38 10.61 -20.10 3.09
C ALA A 38 9.21 -19.60 2.69
N GLY A 39 9.16 -18.42 2.05
CA GLY A 39 8.12 -18.03 1.11
C GLY A 39 6.85 -17.42 1.69
N SER A 40 6.93 -16.40 2.56
CA SER A 40 5.76 -15.52 2.75
C SER A 40 5.59 -14.54 1.59
N CYS A 41 6.71 -14.01 1.11
CA CYS A 41 6.74 -13.18 -0.09
C CYS A 41 6.44 -14.07 -1.30
N GLY A 42 5.51 -13.63 -2.14
CA GLY A 42 5.01 -14.41 -3.28
C GLY A 42 3.94 -15.47 -2.95
N ALA A 43 3.80 -15.90 -1.69
CA ALA A 43 2.67 -16.76 -1.28
C ALA A 43 1.41 -15.96 -0.92
N ILE A 44 1.59 -14.70 -0.51
CA ILE A 44 0.51 -13.76 -0.23
C ILE A 44 0.28 -12.92 -1.48
N ASN A 45 -0.98 -12.78 -1.89
CA ASN A 45 -1.42 -11.86 -2.92
C ASN A 45 -2.40 -10.86 -2.32
N PHE A 46 -2.42 -9.65 -2.87
CA PHE A 46 -3.31 -8.58 -2.42
C PHE A 46 -4.42 -8.29 -3.44
N THR A 47 -5.60 -7.95 -2.93
CA THR A 47 -6.70 -7.38 -3.71
C THR A 47 -7.02 -6.00 -3.17
N GLY A 48 -7.03 -4.98 -4.04
CA GLY A 48 -7.27 -3.58 -3.68
C GLY A 48 -6.01 -2.72 -3.56
N VAL A 49 -4.82 -3.34 -3.47
CA VAL A 49 -3.50 -2.68 -3.47
C VAL A 49 -2.55 -3.45 -4.37
N THR A 50 -1.50 -2.78 -4.85
CA THR A 50 -0.44 -3.43 -5.63
C THR A 50 0.79 -3.63 -4.76
N GLU A 51 1.28 -4.88 -4.66
CA GLU A 51 2.55 -5.16 -4.02
C GLU A 51 3.71 -4.75 -4.92
N LEU A 52 4.64 -3.96 -4.39
CA LEU A 52 5.85 -3.53 -5.09
C LEU A 52 7.08 -4.32 -4.66
N ALA A 53 7.20 -4.61 -3.36
CA ALA A 53 8.28 -5.39 -2.79
C ALA A 53 7.88 -6.00 -1.44
N CYS A 54 8.54 -7.09 -1.08
CA CYS A 54 8.31 -7.78 0.19
C CYS A 54 9.63 -8.23 0.84
N ALA A 55 9.65 -8.14 2.16
CA ALA A 55 10.65 -8.76 3.01
C ALA A 55 9.88 -9.54 4.08
N GLY A 56 10.01 -10.87 4.15
CA GLY A 56 9.11 -11.63 5.02
C GLY A 56 9.58 -13.00 5.46
N GLY A 57 8.75 -13.64 6.29
CA GLY A 57 9.07 -14.92 6.93
C GLY A 57 9.91 -14.76 8.20
N TYR A 58 9.80 -13.63 8.90
CA TYR A 58 10.52 -13.40 10.16
C TYR A 58 9.80 -14.04 11.35
N ASP A 59 10.55 -14.58 12.31
CA ASP A 59 9.96 -15.43 13.36
C ASP A 59 9.03 -14.65 14.27
N LYS A 60 7.87 -15.25 14.55
CA LYS A 60 6.86 -14.74 15.48
C LYS A 60 6.33 -13.36 15.07
N ASN A 61 5.65 -12.73 16.02
CA ASN A 61 5.11 -11.39 15.86
C ASN A 61 6.20 -10.34 16.15
N LEU A 62 6.63 -9.64 15.10
CA LEU A 62 7.50 -8.46 15.23
C LEU A 62 6.71 -7.16 15.39
N LEU A 63 5.37 -7.21 15.33
CA LEU A 63 4.47 -6.06 15.48
C LEU A 63 3.89 -6.07 16.90
N LYS A 64 4.62 -5.54 17.89
CA LYS A 64 4.18 -5.49 19.30
C LYS A 64 3.77 -4.07 19.67
N GLY A 65 4.47 -3.38 20.57
CA GLY A 65 4.26 -1.94 20.81
C GLY A 65 4.92 -1.05 19.75
N SER A 66 6.00 -1.57 19.16
CA SER A 66 6.74 -1.02 18.01
C SER A 66 7.20 -2.20 17.16
N VAL A 67 7.77 -1.93 15.98
CA VAL A 67 8.44 -2.99 15.22
C VAL A 67 9.75 -3.36 15.90
N ASP A 68 9.99 -4.66 16.08
CA ASP A 68 11.25 -5.18 16.59
C ASP A 68 12.41 -4.93 15.58
N ALA A 69 13.66 -4.90 16.06
CA ALA A 69 14.82 -4.53 15.24
C ALA A 69 14.96 -5.30 13.91
N PRO A 70 14.71 -6.63 13.83
CA PRO A 70 14.70 -7.36 12.56
C PRO A 70 13.68 -6.81 11.55
N GLY A 71 12.51 -6.39 12.03
CA GLY A 71 11.45 -5.86 11.19
C GLY A 71 11.75 -4.44 10.71
N LEU A 72 12.39 -3.62 11.55
CA LEU A 72 12.86 -2.30 11.12
C LEU A 72 13.92 -2.42 10.02
N ALA A 73 14.87 -3.35 10.17
CA ALA A 73 15.87 -3.61 9.13
C ALA A 73 15.22 -4.09 7.81
N ALA A 74 14.20 -4.95 7.90
CA ALA A 74 13.43 -5.40 6.74
C ALA A 74 12.70 -4.25 6.03
N LEU A 75 12.08 -3.34 6.79
CA LEU A 75 11.44 -2.13 6.25
C LEU A 75 12.46 -1.21 5.57
N GLN A 76 13.63 -1.00 6.20
CA GLN A 76 14.69 -0.18 5.63
C GLN A 76 15.25 -0.77 4.32
N ALA A 77 15.33 -2.10 4.21
CA ALA A 77 15.69 -2.77 2.97
C ALA A 77 14.66 -2.56 1.85
N LEU A 78 13.39 -2.32 2.20
CA LEU A 78 12.33 -1.96 1.25
C LEU A 78 12.35 -0.46 0.86
N GLY A 79 13.21 0.35 1.49
CA GLY A 79 13.32 1.80 1.27
C GLY A 79 12.54 2.66 2.28
N TYR A 80 12.03 2.08 3.36
CA TYR A 80 11.45 2.86 4.46
C TYR A 80 12.53 3.63 5.22
N THR A 81 12.31 4.93 5.43
CA THR A 81 13.30 5.80 6.12
C THR A 81 12.86 6.23 7.53
N GLY A 82 11.66 5.82 7.96
CA GLY A 82 11.13 6.17 9.28
C GLY A 82 11.66 5.30 10.42
N GLY A 83 11.06 5.48 11.60
CA GLY A 83 11.44 4.80 12.84
C GLY A 83 10.62 3.54 13.16
N ALA A 84 10.77 3.02 14.37
CA ALA A 84 10.12 1.77 14.78
C ALA A 84 8.61 1.90 15.09
N ASN A 85 8.06 3.12 15.05
CA ASN A 85 6.69 3.40 15.47
C ASN A 85 5.69 3.10 14.36
N PHE A 86 4.51 2.61 14.76
CA PHE A 86 3.39 2.46 13.84
C PHE A 86 2.66 3.79 13.70
N LEU A 87 2.21 4.10 12.48
CA LEU A 87 1.20 5.11 12.23
C LEU A 87 -0.15 4.62 12.78
N GLU A 88 -0.49 3.36 12.48
CA GLU A 88 -1.68 2.68 12.99
C GLU A 88 -1.40 1.18 13.09
N LYS A 89 -2.06 0.51 14.03
CA LYS A 89 -1.98 -0.95 14.19
C LYS A 89 -3.35 -1.54 14.52
N ILE A 90 -3.61 -2.71 13.95
CA ILE A 90 -4.77 -3.55 14.25
C ILE A 90 -4.28 -4.79 15.00
N GLU A 91 -4.83 -5.03 16.20
CA GLU A 91 -4.31 -6.04 17.13
C GLU A 91 -4.98 -7.43 17.04
N ASN A 92 -6.14 -7.53 16.40
CA ASN A 92 -6.93 -8.76 16.37
C ASN A 92 -7.64 -8.88 15.03
N LEU A 93 -6.88 -9.11 13.98
CA LEU A 93 -7.44 -9.41 12.66
C LEU A 93 -8.08 -10.79 12.68
N SER A 94 -9.23 -10.90 12.03
CA SER A 94 -9.86 -12.18 11.72
C SER A 94 -10.36 -12.15 10.27
N GLY A 95 -10.36 -13.30 9.61
CA GLY A 95 -10.62 -13.38 8.18
C GLY A 95 -9.39 -13.00 7.34
N ASN A 96 -9.62 -12.45 6.15
CA ASN A 96 -8.60 -12.13 5.16
C ASN A 96 -8.54 -10.65 4.79
N THR A 97 -9.35 -9.81 5.44
CA THR A 97 -9.47 -8.39 5.13
C THR A 97 -8.76 -7.56 6.19
N VAL A 98 -8.01 -6.56 5.74
CA VAL A 98 -7.38 -5.56 6.57
C VAL A 98 -8.10 -4.24 6.29
N ASN A 99 -8.62 -3.61 7.33
CA ASN A 99 -9.32 -2.33 7.24
C ASN A 99 -8.73 -1.36 8.26
N PHE A 100 -7.89 -0.43 7.80
CA PHE A 100 -7.31 0.60 8.64
C PHE A 100 -8.23 1.82 8.70
N ASN A 101 -8.25 2.55 9.81
CA ASN A 101 -8.96 3.83 9.87
C ASN A 101 -8.22 4.91 9.05
N THR A 102 -6.92 4.76 8.87
CA THR A 102 -6.09 5.58 8.01
C THR A 102 -6.33 5.23 6.54
N MET A 103 -6.78 6.21 5.76
CA MET A 103 -6.83 6.11 4.30
C MET A 103 -5.42 5.94 3.73
N LEU A 104 -5.15 4.81 3.10
CA LEU A 104 -3.88 4.54 2.43
C LEU A 104 -3.87 5.19 1.06
N THR A 105 -2.76 5.86 0.73
CA THR A 105 -2.54 6.51 -0.57
C THR A 105 -1.09 6.30 -1.01
N GLY A 106 -0.86 6.24 -2.31
CA GLY A 106 0.45 6.08 -2.93
C GLY A 106 1.32 4.98 -2.29
N ILE A 107 2.62 5.24 -2.19
CA ILE A 107 3.55 4.31 -1.56
C ILE A 107 3.23 4.16 -0.08
N THR A 108 2.98 2.92 0.33
CA THR A 108 2.59 2.55 1.69
C THR A 108 3.47 1.42 2.19
N TYR A 109 3.98 1.55 3.40
CA TYR A 109 4.77 0.52 4.07
C TYR A 109 3.94 -0.10 5.19
N ILE A 110 3.73 -1.41 5.12
CA ILE A 110 2.97 -2.16 6.11
C ILE A 110 3.75 -3.35 6.64
N GLY A 111 3.37 -3.81 7.82
CA GLY A 111 3.75 -5.11 8.36
C GLY A 111 2.51 -5.93 8.62
N ILE A 112 2.58 -7.23 8.36
CA ILE A 112 1.51 -8.18 8.62
C ILE A 112 2.09 -9.35 9.41
N HIS A 113 1.47 -9.65 10.54
CA HIS A 113 1.73 -10.85 11.30
C HIS A 113 0.62 -11.87 11.06
N TYR A 114 1.01 -13.11 10.83
CA TYR A 114 0.12 -14.24 10.69
C TYR A 114 0.59 -15.41 11.56
N GLY A 115 -0.37 -16.09 12.18
CA GLY A 115 -0.12 -17.19 13.09
C GLY A 115 0.10 -18.53 12.36
N ALA A 116 0.43 -19.56 13.15
CA ALA A 116 0.71 -20.91 12.64
C ALA A 116 -0.40 -21.53 11.77
N GLY A 117 -1.66 -21.10 11.96
CA GLY A 117 -2.81 -21.52 11.16
C GLY A 117 -2.87 -20.94 9.73
N SER A 118 -1.89 -20.13 9.34
CA SER A 118 -1.83 -19.50 8.01
C SER A 118 -1.44 -20.45 6.87
N GLY A 119 -0.87 -21.61 7.20
CA GLY A 119 -0.27 -22.51 6.21
C GLY A 119 1.02 -21.97 5.57
N ILE A 120 1.60 -20.88 6.12
CA ILE A 120 2.93 -20.36 5.76
C ILE A 120 3.80 -20.10 7.02
N GLY A 121 3.40 -20.63 8.17
CA GLY A 121 4.12 -20.52 9.44
C GLY A 121 3.63 -19.38 10.33
N ASN A 122 4.21 -19.29 11.53
CA ASN A 122 3.97 -18.21 12.49
C ASN A 122 5.03 -17.12 12.30
N ALA A 123 4.74 -16.10 11.52
CA ALA A 123 5.75 -15.13 11.10
C ALA A 123 5.19 -13.73 10.82
N THR A 124 6.10 -12.77 10.71
CA THR A 124 5.81 -11.41 10.26
C THR A 124 6.46 -11.16 8.90
N SER A 125 5.74 -10.44 8.06
CA SER A 125 6.23 -9.97 6.75
C SER A 125 5.92 -8.50 6.56
N PHE A 126 6.80 -7.83 5.83
CA PHE A 126 6.76 -6.41 5.56
C PHE A 126 6.63 -6.19 4.05
N PHE A 127 5.79 -5.23 3.69
CA PHE A 127 5.44 -4.98 2.31
C PHE A 127 5.56 -3.50 1.99
N LYS A 128 6.11 -3.22 0.82
CA LYS A 128 5.97 -1.95 0.14
C LYS A 128 4.85 -2.11 -0.88
N LEU A 129 3.81 -1.31 -0.72
CA LEU A 129 2.61 -1.36 -1.55
C LEU A 129 2.43 -0.02 -2.27
N ASP A 130 1.72 -0.06 -3.40
CA ASP A 130 1.04 1.11 -3.98
C ASP A 130 -0.46 1.00 -3.65
N ALA A 131 -0.95 1.96 -2.86
CA ALA A 131 -2.34 2.10 -2.46
C ALA A 131 -3.15 2.99 -3.42
N GLY A 132 -2.54 3.48 -4.51
CA GLY A 132 -3.19 4.33 -5.49
C GLY A 132 -3.67 5.64 -4.87
N THR A 133 -4.88 6.07 -5.21
CA THR A 133 -5.43 7.37 -4.77
C THR A 133 -6.21 7.32 -3.47
N GLY A 134 -6.37 6.15 -2.84
CA GLY A 134 -7.19 6.02 -1.63
C GLY A 134 -7.81 4.64 -1.48
N VAL A 135 -7.30 3.85 -0.54
CA VAL A 135 -7.94 2.63 -0.03
C VAL A 135 -7.73 2.53 1.47
N ASP A 136 -8.74 2.14 2.22
CA ASP A 136 -8.68 1.85 3.66
C ASP A 136 -8.82 0.34 3.92
N LEU A 137 -9.47 -0.36 2.98
CA LEU A 137 -9.76 -1.77 3.02
C LEU A 137 -9.10 -2.53 1.85
N PHE A 138 -8.36 -3.59 2.17
CA PHE A 138 -7.81 -4.53 1.19
C PHE A 138 -7.88 -5.96 1.72
N SER A 139 -7.79 -6.94 0.82
CA SER A 139 -7.87 -8.36 1.18
C SER A 139 -6.63 -9.13 0.75
N LEU A 140 -6.27 -10.13 1.55
CA LEU A 140 -5.18 -11.06 1.29
C LEU A 140 -5.72 -12.37 0.75
N LEU A 141 -4.99 -12.92 -0.23
CA LEU A 141 -5.26 -14.21 -0.83
C LEU A 141 -3.99 -15.07 -0.77
N LYS A 142 -4.17 -16.39 -0.67
CA LYS A 142 -3.13 -17.39 -0.93
C LYS A 142 -3.72 -18.41 -1.90
N ASP A 143 -3.00 -18.72 -2.98
CA ASP A 143 -3.47 -19.67 -4.01
C ASP A 143 -4.89 -19.34 -4.53
N ASN A 144 -5.17 -18.04 -4.73
CA ASN A 144 -6.48 -17.50 -5.13
C ASN A 144 -7.63 -17.80 -4.15
N GLN A 145 -7.33 -18.10 -2.89
CA GLN A 145 -8.30 -18.33 -1.81
C GLN A 145 -8.10 -17.31 -0.68
N ASN A 146 -9.16 -17.05 0.09
CA ASN A 146 -9.10 -16.16 1.24
C ASN A 146 -7.99 -16.60 2.21
N PHE A 147 -7.03 -15.70 2.45
CA PHE A 147 -5.93 -15.96 3.39
C PHE A 147 -6.48 -16.26 4.79
N LYS A 148 -5.78 -17.15 5.52
CA LYS A 148 -6.18 -17.58 6.87
C LYS A 148 -5.08 -17.27 7.87
N GLY A 149 -5.44 -17.12 9.14
CA GLY A 149 -4.45 -16.94 10.20
C GLY A 149 -3.81 -15.56 10.24
N LEU A 150 -4.40 -14.52 9.64
CA LEU A 150 -4.02 -13.14 9.97
C LEU A 150 -4.21 -12.90 11.47
N SER A 151 -3.28 -12.18 12.08
CA SER A 151 -3.32 -11.88 13.51
C SER A 151 -3.26 -10.38 13.73
N ASN A 152 -2.29 -9.69 13.13
CA ASN A 152 -2.09 -8.25 13.32
C ASN A 152 -1.59 -7.63 12.02
N ALA A 153 -1.89 -6.35 11.81
CA ALA A 153 -1.26 -5.57 10.75
C ALA A 153 -0.97 -4.16 11.25
N ALA A 154 0.08 -3.54 10.73
CA ALA A 154 0.48 -2.19 11.08
C ALA A 154 0.87 -1.40 9.85
N ILE A 155 0.54 -0.10 9.85
CA ILE A 155 1.02 0.89 8.90
C ILE A 155 2.24 1.57 9.52
N PHE A 156 3.32 1.68 8.76
CA PHE A 156 4.49 2.48 9.12
C PHE A 156 4.45 3.87 8.49
N SER A 157 3.87 3.95 7.30
CA SER A 157 3.69 5.20 6.56
C SER A 157 2.82 4.99 5.32
N THR A 158 2.17 6.06 4.86
CA THR A 158 1.39 6.10 3.62
C THR A 158 1.42 7.51 3.01
N GLY A 159 1.28 7.61 1.69
CA GLY A 159 1.16 8.90 0.98
C GLY A 159 2.47 9.52 0.47
N GLY A 160 3.59 8.78 0.46
CA GLY A 160 4.87 9.32 -0.02
C GLY A 160 5.93 8.26 -0.28
N GLU A 161 6.81 8.51 -1.26
CA GLU A 161 7.84 7.56 -1.73
C GLU A 161 8.81 7.07 -0.64
N ASN A 162 9.04 7.90 0.40
CA ASN A 162 9.99 7.62 1.49
C ASN A 162 9.34 7.45 2.87
N GLY A 163 8.01 7.33 2.96
CA GLY A 163 7.31 7.06 4.21
C GLY A 163 7.06 8.25 5.14
N GLY A 164 7.01 9.47 4.60
CA GLY A 164 6.51 10.65 5.30
C GLY A 164 5.00 10.75 5.18
N GLY A 165 4.28 10.42 6.26
CA GLY A 165 2.82 10.37 6.30
C GLY A 165 2.13 11.68 5.95
N GLY A 166 0.99 11.56 5.26
CA GLY A 166 -0.12 12.52 5.23
C GLY A 166 0.26 13.94 4.77
N GLY A 167 -0.03 14.23 3.50
CA GLY A 167 0.22 15.53 2.87
C GLY A 167 -0.39 16.71 3.64
N VAL A 168 0.34 17.20 4.63
CA VAL A 168 0.35 18.63 4.94
C VAL A 168 0.85 19.28 3.65
N PRO A 169 0.10 20.23 3.06
CA PRO A 169 0.60 20.95 1.91
C PRO A 169 2.01 21.41 2.24
N GLU A 170 2.96 21.14 1.36
CA GLU A 170 4.37 21.43 1.66
C GLU A 170 4.50 22.91 2.09
N PRO A 171 5.51 23.29 2.90
CA PRO A 171 5.70 24.67 3.33
C PRO A 171 5.64 25.68 2.17
N ALA A 172 6.04 25.25 0.96
CA ALA A 172 5.90 26.00 -0.29
C ALA A 172 4.43 26.27 -0.66
N THR A 173 3.52 25.31 -0.53
CA THR A 173 2.09 25.49 -0.81
C THR A 173 1.44 26.47 0.16
N TRP A 174 1.78 26.42 1.45
CA TRP A 174 1.32 27.43 2.41
C TRP A 174 1.86 28.82 2.07
N ALA A 175 3.14 28.91 1.71
CA ALA A 175 3.75 30.16 1.30
C ALA A 175 3.07 30.74 0.04
N LEU A 176 2.75 29.90 -0.96
CA LEU A 176 2.04 30.32 -2.16
C LEU A 176 0.60 30.76 -1.86
N MET A 177 -0.11 30.08 -0.96
CA MET A 177 -1.45 30.53 -0.52
C MET A 177 -1.38 31.88 0.19
N ILE A 178 -0.46 32.03 1.14
CA ILE A 178 -0.28 33.27 1.90
C ILE A 178 0.14 34.41 0.96
N MET A 179 1.06 34.16 0.02
CA MET A 179 1.43 35.15 -1.00
C MET A 179 0.25 35.50 -1.89
N GLY A 180 -0.55 34.53 -2.35
CA GLY A 180 -1.74 34.76 -3.17
C GLY A 180 -2.77 35.63 -2.46
N PHE A 181 -3.16 35.28 -1.23
CA PHE A 181 -4.09 36.09 -0.43
C PHE A 181 -3.50 37.46 -0.08
N GLY A 182 -2.21 37.53 0.23
CA GLY A 182 -1.49 38.77 0.52
C GLY A 182 -1.47 39.72 -0.68
N ALA A 183 -1.22 39.21 -1.89
CA ALA A 183 -1.19 39.98 -3.12
C ALA A 183 -2.58 40.56 -3.47
N VAL A 184 -3.63 39.73 -3.38
CA VAL A 184 -5.02 40.19 -3.63
C VAL A 184 -5.41 41.27 -2.61
N GLY A 185 -5.16 41.05 -1.32
CA GLY A 185 -5.45 42.04 -0.28
C GLY A 185 -4.63 43.33 -0.43
N GLY A 186 -3.36 43.22 -0.83
CA GLY A 186 -2.49 44.36 -1.14
C GLY A 186 -3.03 45.20 -2.30
N ALA A 187 -3.39 44.55 -3.41
CA ALA A 187 -3.96 45.22 -4.58
C ALA A 187 -5.25 45.98 -4.26
N MET A 188 -6.14 45.40 -3.43
CA MET A 188 -7.36 46.06 -2.97
C MET A 188 -7.08 47.32 -2.15
N ARG A 189 -6.07 47.31 -1.26
CA ARG A 189 -5.69 48.48 -0.45
C ARG A 189 -5.09 49.60 -1.30
N VAL A 190 -4.26 49.26 -2.28
CA VAL A 190 -3.68 50.26 -3.20
C VAL A 190 -4.78 50.94 -4.03
N ARG A 191 -5.74 50.17 -4.54
CA ARG A 191 -6.85 50.73 -5.33
C ARG A 191 -7.70 51.72 -4.55
N ARG A 192 -7.98 51.46 -3.26
CA ARG A 192 -8.73 52.40 -2.39
C ARG A 192 -8.01 53.72 -2.16
N ARG A 193 -6.67 53.73 -2.16
CA ARG A 193 -5.88 54.96 -2.03
C ARG A 193 -5.85 55.80 -3.31
N ALA A 194 -6.00 55.16 -4.48
CA ALA A 194 -5.97 55.85 -5.76
C ALA A 194 -7.28 56.57 -6.12
N VAL A 195 -8.41 56.20 -5.50
CA VAL A 195 -9.69 56.94 -5.63
C VAL A 195 -9.82 57.95 -4.50
N HIS A 196 -9.23 59.13 -4.70
CA HIS A 196 -9.70 60.35 -4.04
C HIS A 196 -10.87 60.91 -4.86
N PHE A 197 -12.07 60.99 -4.27
CA PHE A 197 -13.14 61.80 -4.85
C PHE A 197 -12.74 63.28 -4.71
N ALA A 198 -12.59 63.98 -5.83
CA ALA A 198 -12.58 65.44 -5.83
C ALA A 198 -13.99 65.91 -5.47
N ALA A 199 -14.11 66.64 -4.36
CA ALA A 199 -15.31 67.34 -3.92
C ALA A 199 -15.16 68.84 -4.21
#